data_AF-A0A6J6YQJ0-F1
#
_entry.id   AF-A0A6J6YQJ0-F1
#
_cell.length_a   1.000
_cell.length_b   1.000
_cell.length_c   1.000
_cell.angle_alpha   90.00
_cell.angle_beta   90.00
_cell.angle_gamma   90.00
#
_symmetry.space_group_name_H-M   'P 1'
#
loop_
_entity.id
_entity.type
_entity.pdbx_description
1 polymer ?
#
loop_
_entity_poly.entity_id
_entity_poly.type
_entity_poly.pdbx_seq_one_letter_code
_entity_poly.pdbx_strand_id
1 'polypeptide(L)'
;MTRLGAHESVLAWEERRMRREVRATANRLANFDDANLRRSARAAVAAAARVQRAMEILGPQIPDHLKEAGELRISHGQASLEELGSLASPPMTKDAIAGRIRRLLAMADKRASELGIPDTEAGLSPDLLN
;
A
#
# COMPACT_ATOMS: atom_id res chain seq x y z
N MET A 1 -41.32 45.21 12.84
CA MET A 1 -41.53 44.26 11.72
C MET A 1 -40.18 43.74 11.23
N THR A 2 -39.46 42.97 12.07
CA THR A 2 -38.07 42.54 11.76
C THR A 2 -37.84 41.05 12.04
N ARG A 3 -38.92 40.30 12.27
CA ARG A 3 -38.82 38.92 12.79
C ARG A 3 -39.15 37.83 11.76
N LEU A 4 -39.85 38.14 10.68
CA LEU A 4 -40.32 37.12 9.73
C LEU A 4 -39.31 36.77 8.61
N GLY A 5 -38.61 37.75 8.01
CA GLY A 5 -37.63 37.48 6.94
C GLY A 5 -36.23 37.02 7.41
N ALA A 6 -35.88 37.30 8.67
CA ALA A 6 -34.60 36.89 9.24
C ALA A 6 -34.54 35.37 9.49
N HIS A 7 -35.64 34.75 9.91
CA HIS A 7 -35.68 33.30 10.16
C HIS A 7 -35.58 32.49 8.87
N GLU A 8 -36.28 32.87 7.80
CA GLU A 8 -36.15 32.20 6.50
C GLU A 8 -34.73 32.35 5.91
N SER A 9 -34.12 33.52 6.08
CA SER A 9 -32.74 33.78 5.64
C SER A 9 -31.72 32.95 6.43
N VAL A 10 -31.93 32.80 7.74
CA VAL A 10 -31.09 31.95 8.62
C VAL A 10 -31.26 30.48 8.25
N LEU A 11 -32.48 29.98 8.10
CA LEU A 11 -32.74 28.59 7.70
C LEU A 11 -32.12 28.26 6.33
N ALA A 12 -32.28 29.14 5.34
CA ALA A 12 -31.68 28.95 4.03
C ALA A 12 -30.14 29.05 4.07
N TRP A 13 -29.56 29.82 5.01
CA TRP A 13 -28.12 29.89 5.22
C TRP A 13 -27.59 28.62 5.91
N GLU A 14 -28.27 28.13 6.94
CA GLU A 14 -27.94 26.90 7.66
C GLU A 14 -28.02 25.68 6.72
N GLU A 15 -29.06 25.60 5.90
CA GLU A 15 -29.22 24.52 4.92
C GLU A 15 -28.10 24.54 3.86
N ARG A 16 -27.70 25.73 3.39
CA ARG A 16 -26.56 25.89 2.48
C ARG A 16 -25.23 25.54 3.15
N ARG A 17 -25.05 25.93 4.42
CA ARG A 17 -23.85 25.60 5.21
C ARG A 17 -23.74 24.10 5.42
N MET A 18 -24.80 23.46 5.89
CA MET A 18 -24.86 22.01 6.11
C MET A 18 -24.55 21.24 4.83
N ARG A 19 -25.16 21.62 3.69
CA ARG A 19 -24.84 21.02 2.39
C ARG A 19 -23.38 21.18 1.99
N ARG A 20 -22.76 22.33 2.27
CA ARG A 20 -21.32 22.56 2.02
C ARG A 20 -20.46 21.70 2.93
N GLU A 21 -20.79 21.57 4.21
CA GLU A 21 -20.05 20.73 5.16
C GLU A 21 -20.11 19.25 4.76
N VAL A 22 -21.29 18.74 4.40
CA VAL A 22 -21.45 17.36 3.90
C VAL A 22 -20.61 17.12 2.64
N ARG A 23 -20.69 18.03 1.64
CA ARG A 23 -19.88 17.93 0.41
C ARG A 23 -18.39 18.03 0.69
N ALA A 24 -17.97 18.94 1.56
CA ALA A 24 -16.57 19.11 1.92
C ALA A 24 -15.99 17.88 2.62
N THR A 25 -16.78 17.21 3.45
CA THR A 25 -16.40 15.95 4.11
C THR A 25 -16.34 14.80 3.10
N ALA A 26 -17.34 14.66 2.23
CA ALA A 26 -17.35 13.65 1.19
C ALA A 26 -16.15 13.79 0.23
N ASN A 27 -15.83 15.01 -0.21
CA ASN A 27 -14.68 15.26 -1.07
C ASN A 27 -13.36 14.96 -0.36
N ARG A 28 -13.24 15.29 0.93
CA ARG A 28 -12.06 14.96 1.73
C ARG A 28 -11.86 13.45 1.84
N LEU A 29 -12.93 12.70 2.07
CA LEU A 29 -12.88 11.24 2.13
C LEU A 29 -12.49 10.64 0.78
N ALA A 30 -13.16 11.04 -0.30
CA ALA A 30 -12.86 10.53 -1.64
C ALA A 30 -11.41 10.82 -2.07
N ASN A 31 -10.89 12.00 -1.77
CA ASN A 31 -9.49 12.35 -2.05
C ASN A 31 -8.52 11.52 -1.21
N PHE A 32 -8.86 11.25 0.05
CA PHE A 32 -8.05 10.39 0.92
C PHE A 32 -8.00 8.95 0.38
N ASP A 33 -9.14 8.41 -0.05
CA ASP A 33 -9.23 7.05 -0.59
C ASP A 33 -8.44 6.93 -1.91
N ASP A 34 -8.58 7.89 -2.84
CA ASP A 34 -7.79 7.91 -4.08
C ASP A 34 -6.28 8.02 -3.79
N ALA A 35 -5.87 8.89 -2.87
CA ALA A 35 -4.47 9.02 -2.48
C ALA A 35 -3.92 7.74 -1.83
N ASN A 36 -4.71 7.09 -0.97
CA ASN A 36 -4.33 5.84 -0.31
C ASN A 36 -4.23 4.69 -1.32
N LEU A 37 -5.17 4.57 -2.25
CA LEU A 37 -5.17 3.58 -3.32
C LEU A 37 -3.95 3.72 -4.22
N ARG A 38 -3.63 4.96 -4.65
CA ARG A 38 -2.45 5.22 -5.49
C ARG A 38 -1.16 4.89 -4.76
N ARG A 39 -1.04 5.26 -3.49
CA ARG A 39 0.14 4.97 -2.66
C ARG A 39 0.32 3.46 -2.47
N SER A 40 -0.74 2.76 -2.12
CA SER A 40 -0.68 1.31 -1.87
C SER A 40 -0.37 0.53 -3.15
N ALA A 41 -0.94 0.93 -4.29
CA ALA A 41 -0.65 0.32 -5.59
C ALA A 41 0.82 0.48 -5.99
N ARG A 42 1.41 1.68 -5.84
CA ARG A 42 2.84 1.89 -6.10
C ARG A 42 3.72 1.05 -5.19
N ALA A 43 3.41 1.03 -3.89
CA ALA A 43 4.14 0.23 -2.92
C ALA A 43 4.07 -1.28 -3.24
N ALA A 44 2.93 -1.77 -3.72
CA ALA A 44 2.77 -3.16 -4.14
C ALA A 44 3.68 -3.51 -5.34
N VAL A 45 3.69 -2.66 -6.36
CA VAL A 45 4.54 -2.81 -7.55
C VAL A 45 6.03 -2.74 -7.19
N ALA A 46 6.43 -1.77 -6.37
CA ALA A 46 7.79 -1.65 -5.88
C ALA A 46 8.20 -2.91 -5.09
N ALA A 47 7.35 -3.37 -4.17
CA ALA A 47 7.60 -4.59 -3.41
C ALA A 47 7.76 -5.82 -4.31
N ALA A 48 6.95 -5.95 -5.38
CA ALA A 48 7.07 -7.05 -6.33
C ALA A 48 8.42 -7.06 -7.05
N ALA A 49 8.86 -5.90 -7.54
CA ALA A 49 10.17 -5.75 -8.18
C ALA A 49 11.33 -6.04 -7.22
N ARG A 50 11.26 -5.56 -5.97
CA ARG A 50 12.28 -5.87 -4.94
C ARG A 50 12.32 -7.35 -4.60
N VAL A 51 11.17 -7.99 -4.49
CA VAL A 51 11.07 -9.42 -4.17
C VAL A 51 11.63 -10.27 -5.32
N GLN A 52 11.36 -9.90 -6.57
CA GLN A 52 11.99 -10.53 -7.74
C GLN A 52 13.52 -10.48 -7.63
N ARG A 53 14.06 -9.29 -7.33
CA ARG A 53 15.50 -9.11 -7.12
C ARG A 53 16.04 -9.91 -5.92
N ALA A 54 15.30 -9.94 -4.82
CA ALA A 54 15.65 -10.72 -3.63
C ALA A 54 15.77 -12.22 -3.94
N MET A 55 14.87 -12.75 -4.76
CA MET A 55 14.90 -14.14 -5.17
C MET A 55 16.13 -14.47 -6.03
N GLU A 56 16.57 -13.55 -6.88
CA GLU A 56 17.81 -13.70 -7.65
C GLU A 56 19.06 -13.68 -6.76
N ILE A 57 19.12 -12.78 -5.77
CA ILE A 57 20.27 -12.63 -4.88
C ILE A 57 20.44 -13.86 -3.98
N LEU A 58 19.34 -14.35 -3.42
CA LEU A 58 19.36 -15.44 -2.45
C LEU A 58 19.32 -16.83 -3.11
N GLY A 59 18.65 -16.96 -4.25
CA GLY A 59 18.51 -18.20 -5.00
C GLY A 59 18.02 -19.37 -4.12
N PRO A 60 18.79 -20.48 -4.01
CA PRO A 60 18.38 -21.66 -3.24
C PRO A 60 18.49 -21.48 -1.72
N GLN A 61 19.07 -20.38 -1.22
CA GLN A 61 19.24 -20.16 0.22
C GLN A 61 17.99 -19.60 0.92
N ILE A 62 16.92 -19.35 0.16
CA ILE A 62 15.68 -18.78 0.69
C ILE A 62 14.93 -19.86 1.48
N PRO A 63 14.58 -19.62 2.76
CA PRO A 63 13.68 -20.50 3.49
C PRO A 63 12.32 -20.64 2.80
N ASP A 64 11.76 -21.84 2.74
CA ASP A 64 10.52 -22.15 1.99
C ASP A 64 9.37 -21.18 2.28
N HIS A 65 9.10 -20.91 3.56
CA HIS A 65 8.03 -20.00 3.98
C HIS A 65 8.22 -18.55 3.52
N LEU A 66 9.45 -18.11 3.23
CA LEU A 66 9.76 -16.80 2.63
C LEU A 66 9.70 -16.87 1.11
N LYS A 67 10.14 -17.99 0.53
CA LYS A 67 10.06 -18.24 -0.90
C LYS A 67 8.61 -18.23 -1.38
N GLU A 68 7.72 -18.95 -0.71
CA GLU A 68 6.28 -18.96 -1.00
C GLU A 68 5.68 -17.55 -0.98
N ALA A 69 6.03 -16.75 0.04
CA ALA A 69 5.56 -15.36 0.14
C ALA A 69 6.11 -14.48 -1.00
N GLY A 70 7.36 -14.73 -1.40
CA GLY A 70 8.00 -14.04 -2.51
C GLY A 70 7.34 -14.37 -3.84
N GLU A 71 7.15 -15.66 -4.12
CA GLU A 71 6.48 -16.16 -5.32
C GLU A 71 5.04 -15.63 -5.43
N LEU A 72 4.32 -15.58 -4.31
CA LEU A 72 2.97 -15.04 -4.27
C LEU A 72 2.94 -13.54 -4.59
N ARG A 73 3.89 -12.77 -4.03
CA ARG A 73 4.03 -11.33 -4.32
C ARG A 73 4.42 -11.08 -5.79
N ILE A 74 5.29 -11.90 -6.38
CA ILE A 74 5.64 -11.78 -7.82
C ILE A 74 4.42 -12.11 -8.68
N SER A 75 3.75 -13.22 -8.39
CA SER A 75 2.59 -13.69 -9.16
C SER A 75 1.41 -12.72 -9.10
N HIS A 76 1.25 -12.03 -7.97
CA HIS A 76 0.18 -11.06 -7.73
C HIS A 76 0.75 -9.67 -7.38
N GLY A 77 1.59 -9.12 -8.26
CA GLY A 77 2.34 -7.89 -8.02
C GLY A 77 1.48 -6.66 -7.65
N GLN A 78 0.23 -6.60 -8.12
CA GLN A 78 -0.70 -5.50 -7.85
C GLN A 78 -1.63 -5.75 -6.67
N ALA A 79 -1.68 -6.98 -6.13
CA ALA A 79 -2.57 -7.30 -5.02
C ALA A 79 -2.13 -6.62 -3.73
N SER A 80 -3.10 -6.19 -2.94
CA SER A 80 -2.90 -5.73 -1.58
C SER A 80 -2.33 -6.86 -0.71
N LEU A 81 -1.72 -6.49 0.42
CA LEU A 81 -1.23 -7.47 1.39
C LEU A 81 -2.36 -8.33 1.98
N GLU A 82 -3.57 -7.80 2.03
CA GLU A 82 -4.74 -8.52 2.52
C GLU A 82 -5.15 -9.62 1.53
N GLU A 83 -5.27 -9.26 0.25
CA GLU A 83 -5.53 -10.23 -0.83
C GLU A 83 -4.43 -11.30 -0.91
N LEU A 84 -3.15 -10.92 -0.79
CA LEU A 84 -2.06 -11.91 -0.72
C LEU A 84 -2.21 -12.86 0.48
N GLY A 85 -2.59 -12.34 1.64
CA GLY A 85 -2.83 -13.15 2.83
C GLY A 85 -3.93 -14.19 2.60
N SER A 86 -5.01 -13.80 1.92
CA SER A 86 -6.12 -14.68 1.56
C SER A 86 -5.76 -15.72 0.49
N LEU A 87 -4.88 -15.39 -0.45
CA LEU A 87 -4.43 -16.29 -1.51
C LEU A 87 -3.40 -17.33 -1.04
N ALA A 88 -2.74 -17.07 0.09
CA ALA A 88 -1.77 -18.00 0.65
C ALA A 88 -2.42 -19.31 1.11
N SER A 89 -1.65 -20.41 1.09
CA SER A 89 -2.09 -21.72 1.57
C SER A 89 -1.09 -22.25 2.61
N PRO A 90 -1.41 -22.28 3.91
CA PRO A 90 -2.69 -21.84 4.51
C PRO A 90 -2.88 -20.31 4.45
N PRO A 91 -4.14 -19.82 4.47
CA PRO A 91 -4.42 -18.39 4.53
C PRO A 91 -3.79 -17.76 5.76
N MET A 92 -3.30 -16.52 5.59
CA MET A 92 -2.63 -15.79 6.66
C MET A 92 -3.07 -14.33 6.71
N THR A 93 -2.80 -13.68 7.84
CA THR A 93 -3.14 -12.27 8.01
C THR A 93 -2.25 -11.37 7.16
N LYS A 94 -2.74 -10.17 6.86
CA LYS A 94 -1.99 -9.09 6.19
C LYS A 94 -0.59 -8.89 6.81
N ASP A 95 -0.50 -8.90 8.14
CA ASP A 95 0.75 -8.64 8.84
C ASP A 95 1.71 -9.84 8.80
N ALA A 96 1.18 -11.07 8.77
CA ALA A 96 1.99 -12.27 8.62
C ALA A 96 2.69 -12.31 7.25
N ILE A 97 1.96 -12.07 6.16
CA ILE A 97 2.53 -12.04 4.82
C ILE A 97 3.48 -10.84 4.65
N ALA A 98 3.12 -9.66 5.16
CA ALA A 98 3.98 -8.49 5.16
C ALA A 98 5.30 -8.74 5.92
N GLY A 99 5.22 -9.43 7.06
CA GLY A 99 6.38 -9.82 7.84
C GLY A 99 7.30 -10.78 7.10
N ARG A 100 6.75 -11.76 6.36
CA ARG A 100 7.53 -12.66 5.51
C ARG A 100 8.24 -11.91 4.39
N ILE A 101 7.53 -11.05 3.65
CA ILE A 101 8.12 -10.22 2.59
C ILE A 101 9.24 -9.33 3.14
N ARG A 102 9.04 -8.65 4.27
CA ARG A 102 10.09 -7.82 4.89
C ARG A 102 11.33 -8.62 5.26
N ARG A 103 11.17 -9.83 5.83
CA ARG A 103 12.30 -10.70 6.18
C ARG A 103 13.05 -11.19 4.94
N LEU A 104 12.33 -11.52 3.86
CA LEU A 104 12.94 -11.90 2.58
C LEU A 104 13.83 -10.78 2.04
N LEU A 105 13.31 -9.54 1.99
CA LEU A 105 14.06 -8.38 1.53
C LEU A 105 15.28 -8.11 2.41
N ALA A 106 15.11 -8.08 3.73
CA ALA A 106 16.23 -7.86 4.66
C ALA A 106 17.33 -8.93 4.54
N MET A 107 16.95 -10.18 4.31
CA MET A 107 17.90 -11.27 4.07
C MET A 107 18.66 -11.06 2.76
N ALA A 108 17.97 -10.63 1.69
CA ALA A 108 18.59 -10.35 0.40
C ALA A 108 19.51 -9.13 0.45
N ASP A 109 19.09 -8.04 1.08
CA ASP A 109 19.90 -6.82 1.21
C ASP A 109 21.17 -7.09 2.03
N LYS A 110 21.06 -7.87 3.11
CA LYS A 110 22.24 -8.34 3.86
C LYS A 110 23.18 -9.16 2.97
N ARG A 111 22.63 -10.11 2.20
CA ARG A 111 23.42 -10.96 1.30
C ARG A 111 24.09 -10.14 0.18
N ALA A 112 23.40 -9.15 -0.36
CA ALA A 112 23.94 -8.23 -1.36
C ALA A 112 25.14 -7.45 -0.82
N SER A 113 25.02 -6.93 0.40
CA SER A 113 26.11 -6.24 1.09
C SER A 113 27.32 -7.15 1.32
N GLU A 114 27.12 -8.40 1.72
CA GLU A 114 28.21 -9.38 1.91
C GLU A 114 28.93 -9.72 0.60
N LEU A 115 28.20 -9.72 -0.52
CA LEU A 115 28.72 -10.01 -1.86
C LEU A 115 29.28 -8.77 -2.57
N GLY A 116 29.10 -7.57 -2.02
CA GLY A 116 29.49 -6.31 -2.64
C GLY A 116 28.71 -5.99 -3.93
N ILE A 117 27.48 -6.50 -4.05
CA ILE A 117 26.59 -6.24 -5.19
C ILE A 117 25.48 -5.25 -4.81
N PRO A 118 24.82 -4.60 -5.78
CA PRO A 118 23.68 -3.73 -5.50
C PRO A 118 22.52 -4.49 -4.83
N ASP A 119 21.85 -3.80 -3.90
CA ASP A 119 20.76 -4.31 -3.07
C ASP A 119 19.44 -4.49 -3.85
N THR A 120 18.34 -4.76 -3.13
CA THR A 120 17.02 -4.94 -3.75
C THR A 120 16.40 -3.65 -4.29
N GLU A 121 16.90 -2.47 -3.91
CA GLU A 121 16.35 -1.17 -4.34
C GLU A 121 17.10 -0.56 -5.53
N ALA A 122 18.34 -0.99 -5.79
CA ALA A 122 19.22 -0.42 -6.81
C ALA A 122 18.66 -0.34 -8.24
N GLY A 123 17.65 -1.16 -8.58
CA GLY A 123 17.00 -1.16 -9.90
C GLY A 123 15.69 -0.36 -9.98
N LEU A 124 15.24 0.25 -8.88
CA LEU A 124 13.95 0.94 -8.84
C LEU A 124 14.07 2.41 -9.27
N SER A 125 13.08 2.87 -10.05
CA SER A 125 12.91 4.31 -10.29
C SER A 125 12.64 5.03 -8.96
N PRO A 126 13.17 6.25 -8.76
CA PRO A 126 12.84 7.09 -7.60
C PRO A 126 11.33 7.26 -7.36
N ASP A 127 10.52 7.23 -8.41
CA ASP A 127 9.05 7.37 -8.32
C ASP A 127 8.36 6.19 -7.62
N LEU A 128 9.02 5.03 -7.55
CA LEU A 128 8.53 3.83 -6.87
C LEU A 128 9.02 3.72 -5.42
N LEU A 129 10.00 4.54 -5.02
CA LEU A 129 10.56 4.60 -3.67
C LEU A 129 9.85 5.61 -2.77
N ASN A 130 9.00 6.48 -3.34
CA ASN A 130 8.35 7.62 -2.66
C ASN A 130 6.83 7.46 -2.47
#